data_AF-A0A7S1NF36-F1
#
_entry.id   AF-A0A7S1NF36-F1
#
_cell.length_a   1.000
_cell.length_b   1.000
_cell.length_c   1.000
_cell.angle_alpha   90.00
_cell.angle_beta   90.00
_cell.angle_gamma   90.00
#
_symmetry.space_group_name_H-M   'P 1'
#
loop_
_entity.id
_entity.type
_entity.pdbx_description
1 polymer ?
#
loop_
_entity_poly.entity_id
_entity_poly.type
_entity_poly.pdbx_seq_one_letter_code
_entity_poly.pdbx_strand_id
1 'polypeptide(L)'
;IGGALVTKSARIAERLEFLKTAVGCIAGPFDSYLALRGLKTLDVRMERQAANALRVAEFLEHDPRIMEVHYPGLQSNPFHELCRRQMKTAGAVVTIRLRSDPTGTV
;
A
#
# COMPACT_ATOMS: atom_id res chain seq x y z
N ILE A 1 6.98 -3.66 14.56
CA ILE A 1 6.35 -4.23 13.34
C ILE A 1 5.16 -5.05 13.82
N GLY A 2 4.00 -4.95 13.18
CA GLY A 2 2.77 -5.64 13.63
C GLY A 2 2.00 -6.24 12.45
N GLY A 3 1.08 -7.14 12.75
CA GLY A 3 0.19 -7.78 11.79
C GLY A 3 -1.26 -7.77 12.28
N ALA A 4 -2.20 -7.78 11.34
CA ALA A 4 -3.62 -7.89 11.62
C ALA A 4 -4.25 -8.93 10.68
N LEU A 5 -5.14 -9.75 11.23
CA LEU A 5 -5.93 -10.73 10.47
C LEU A 5 -7.39 -10.39 10.69
N VAL A 6 -8.15 -10.25 9.60
CA VAL A 6 -9.57 -9.90 9.62
C VAL A 6 -10.33 -10.91 8.76
N THR A 7 -11.38 -11.50 9.32
CA THR A 7 -12.22 -12.48 8.61
C THR A 7 -13.67 -12.31 9.00
N LYS A 8 -14.58 -12.57 8.06
CA LYS A 8 -16.03 -12.65 8.30
C LYS A 8 -16.50 -14.05 8.71
N SER A 9 -15.64 -15.06 8.63
CA SER A 9 -15.99 -16.46 8.88
C SER A 9 -15.68 -16.84 10.33
N ALA A 10 -16.71 -17.20 11.09
CA ALA A 10 -16.58 -17.66 12.47
C ALA A 10 -15.65 -18.88 12.59
N ARG A 11 -15.76 -19.84 11.66
CA ARG A 11 -14.88 -21.02 11.61
C ARG A 11 -13.41 -20.64 11.44
N ILE A 12 -13.11 -19.63 10.60
CA ILE A 12 -11.73 -19.17 10.42
C ILE A 12 -11.27 -18.43 11.68
N ALA A 13 -12.13 -17.58 12.26
CA ALA A 13 -11.81 -16.84 13.48
C ALA A 13 -11.45 -17.77 14.65
N GLU A 14 -12.21 -18.86 14.87
CA GLU A 14 -11.93 -19.85 15.91
C GLU A 14 -10.56 -20.53 15.71
N ARG A 15 -10.24 -20.91 14.47
CA ARG A 15 -8.92 -21.48 14.14
C ARG A 15 -7.79 -20.50 14.37
N LEU A 16 -7.98 -19.22 14.00
CA LEU A 16 -6.99 -18.17 14.24
C LEU A 16 -6.79 -17.92 15.74
N GLU A 17 -7.85 -17.95 16.54
CA GLU A 17 -7.77 -17.76 17.99
C GLU A 17 -7.02 -18.90 18.68
N PHE A 18 -7.27 -20.15 18.27
CA PHE A 18 -6.51 -21.31 18.73
C PHE A 18 -5.02 -21.17 18.39
N LEU A 19 -4.68 -20.83 17.13
CA LEU A 19 -3.29 -20.67 16.71
C LEU A 19 -2.59 -19.52 17.43
N LYS A 20 -3.28 -18.38 17.61
CA LYS A 20 -2.76 -17.22 18.35
C LYS A 20 -2.33 -17.62 19.76
N THR A 21 -3.17 -18.40 20.45
CA THR A 21 -2.91 -18.85 21.83
C THR A 21 -1.86 -19.96 21.90
N ALA A 22 -1.92 -20.95 20.99
CA ALA A 22 -1.03 -22.11 21.01
C ALA A 22 0.41 -21.78 20.58
N VAL A 23 0.58 -20.88 19.60
CA VAL A 23 1.92 -20.49 19.10
C VAL A 23 2.48 -19.30 19.88
N GLY A 24 1.62 -18.48 20.48
CA GLY A 24 2.04 -17.31 21.28
C GLY A 24 2.55 -16.13 20.45
N CYS A 25 2.33 -16.11 19.13
CA CYS A 25 2.65 -14.98 18.24
C CYS A 25 1.67 -13.80 18.43
N ILE A 26 1.51 -13.34 19.67
CA ILE A 26 0.68 -12.18 20.02
C ILE A 26 1.45 -10.88 19.87
N ALA A 27 0.75 -9.80 19.52
CA ALA A 27 1.32 -8.46 19.58
C ALA A 27 1.50 -8.03 21.04
N GLY A 28 2.63 -7.42 21.36
CA GLY A 28 2.85 -6.81 22.68
C GLY A 28 1.80 -5.72 22.95
N PRO A 29 1.44 -5.48 24.24
CA PRO A 29 0.42 -4.48 24.58
C PRO A 29 0.83 -3.06 24.16
N PHE A 30 2.10 -2.72 24.27
CA PHE A 30 2.61 -1.42 23.83
C PHE A 30 2.59 -1.24 22.31
N ASP A 31 2.98 -2.27 21.55
CA ASP A 31 2.89 -2.25 20.08
C ASP A 31 1.43 -2.12 19.61
N SER A 32 0.51 -2.82 20.28
CA SER A 32 -0.93 -2.74 20.04
C SER A 32 -1.46 -1.32 20.29
N TYR A 33 -1.01 -0.68 21.37
CA TYR A 33 -1.32 0.72 21.66
C TYR A 33 -0.80 1.69 20.59
N LEU A 34 0.46 1.52 20.14
CA LEU A 34 1.02 2.34 19.07
C LEU A 34 0.26 2.18 17.74
N ALA A 35 -0.16 0.96 17.41
CA ALA A 35 -0.99 0.70 16.24
C ALA A 35 -2.35 1.41 16.35
N LEU A 36 -3.03 1.32 17.49
CA LEU A 36 -4.29 2.01 17.74
C LEU A 36 -4.14 3.54 17.68
N ARG A 37 -3.06 4.07 18.26
CA ARG A 37 -2.73 5.51 18.18
C ARG A 37 -2.52 5.95 16.74
N GLY A 38 -1.80 5.17 15.94
CA GLY A 38 -1.56 5.48 14.52
C GLY A 38 -2.81 5.37 13.64
N LEU A 39 -3.76 4.51 14.03
CA LEU A 39 -5.03 4.32 13.31
C LEU A 39 -5.89 5.59 13.31
N LYS A 40 -5.82 6.38 14.39
CA LYS A 40 -6.59 7.63 14.57
C LYS A 40 -6.35 8.68 13.48
N THR A 41 -5.21 8.64 12.81
CA THR A 41 -4.86 9.57 11.73
C THR A 41 -4.59 8.84 10.42
N LEU A 42 -5.01 7.57 10.30
CA LEU A 42 -4.74 6.78 9.10
C LEU A 42 -5.45 7.35 7.87
N ASP A 43 -6.67 7.81 8.04
CA ASP A 43 -7.49 8.45 7.01
C ASP A 43 -6.77 9.65 6.37
N VAL A 44 -6.39 10.64 7.18
CA VAL A 44 -5.75 11.88 6.69
C VAL A 44 -4.37 11.60 6.08
N ARG A 45 -3.64 10.60 6.62
CA ARG A 45 -2.35 10.19 6.05
C ARG A 45 -2.54 9.50 4.71
N MET A 46 -3.48 8.57 4.58
CA MET A 46 -3.73 7.83 3.33
C MET A 46 -4.22 8.76 2.23
N GLU A 47 -5.15 9.68 2.54
CA GLU A 47 -5.64 10.66 1.58
C GLU A 47 -4.50 11.54 1.04
N ARG A 48 -3.71 12.11 1.96
CA ARG A 48 -2.57 12.96 1.57
C ARG A 48 -1.50 12.19 0.80
N GLN A 49 -1.15 10.97 1.25
CA GLN A 49 -0.15 10.15 0.58
C GLN A 49 -0.61 9.72 -0.82
N ALA A 50 -1.88 9.35 -0.99
CA ALA A 50 -2.41 9.00 -2.30
C ALA A 50 -2.48 10.20 -3.26
N ALA A 51 -2.92 11.38 -2.78
CA ALA A 51 -2.92 12.59 -3.57
C ALA A 51 -1.50 13.00 -4.01
N ASN A 52 -0.53 12.90 -3.11
CA ASN A 52 0.88 13.16 -3.42
C ASN A 52 1.43 12.13 -4.41
N ALA A 53 1.11 10.84 -4.22
CA ALA A 53 1.54 9.76 -5.11
C ALA A 53 1.03 9.96 -6.53
N LEU A 54 -0.24 10.35 -6.70
CA LEU A 54 -0.79 10.69 -8.03
C LEU A 54 0.00 11.82 -8.68
N ARG A 55 0.23 12.93 -7.96
CA ARG A 55 0.97 14.08 -8.49
C ARG A 55 2.41 13.74 -8.86
N VAL A 56 3.06 12.87 -8.06
CA VAL A 56 4.40 12.35 -8.37
C VAL A 56 4.37 11.44 -9.59
N ALA A 57 3.39 10.55 -9.70
CA ALA A 57 3.25 9.66 -10.84
C ALA A 57 3.00 10.42 -12.15
N GLU A 58 2.11 11.42 -12.14
CA GLU A 58 1.85 12.30 -13.28
C GLU A 58 3.10 13.09 -13.69
N PHE A 59 3.85 13.59 -12.71
CA PHE A 59 5.12 14.28 -12.99
C PHE A 59 6.14 13.35 -13.65
N LEU A 60 6.30 12.13 -13.12
CA LEU A 60 7.27 11.15 -13.62
C LEU A 60 6.89 10.56 -14.98
N GLU A 61 5.60 10.54 -15.34
CA GLU A 61 5.12 10.07 -16.65
C GLU A 61 5.67 10.92 -17.81
N HIS A 62 6.00 12.18 -17.53
CA HIS A 62 6.51 13.12 -18.52
C HIS A 62 8.05 13.27 -18.48
N ASP A 63 8.75 12.58 -17.57
CA ASP A 63 10.20 12.69 -17.44
C ASP A 63 10.92 11.74 -18.42
N PRO A 64 11.79 12.25 -19.32
CA PRO A 64 12.44 11.45 -20.36
C PRO A 64 13.38 10.36 -19.83
N ARG A 65 13.85 10.50 -18.58
CA ARG A 65 14.71 9.51 -17.91
C ARG A 65 13.90 8.32 -17.40
N ILE A 66 12.58 8.41 -17.40
CA ILE A 66 11.68 7.33 -16.99
C ILE A 66 11.26 6.55 -18.24
N MET A 67 11.36 5.22 -18.15
CA MET A 67 10.90 4.31 -19.18
C MET A 67 9.42 3.96 -18.99
N GLU A 68 9.01 3.73 -17.75
CA GLU A 68 7.62 3.37 -17.43
C GLU A 68 7.28 3.79 -15.99
N VAL A 69 6.04 4.25 -15.78
CA VAL A 69 5.46 4.51 -14.46
C VAL A 69 4.32 3.52 -14.21
N HIS A 70 4.43 2.74 -13.15
CA HIS A 70 3.38 1.84 -12.69
C HIS A 70 2.68 2.45 -11.47
N TYR A 71 1.55 3.11 -11.75
CA TYR A 71 0.66 3.61 -10.71
C TYR A 71 -0.81 3.39 -11.11
N PRO A 72 -1.63 2.69 -10.30
CA PRO A 72 -3.04 2.42 -10.64
C PRO A 72 -3.92 3.66 -10.82
N GLY A 73 -3.48 4.81 -10.30
CA GLY A 73 -4.20 6.07 -10.42
C GLY A 73 -4.03 6.78 -11.77
N LEU A 74 -3.03 6.40 -12.57
CA LEU A 74 -2.83 6.97 -13.92
C LEU A 74 -3.80 6.36 -14.92
N GLN A 75 -4.30 7.16 -15.86
CA GLN A 75 -5.17 6.68 -16.95
C GLN A 75 -4.44 5.75 -17.91
N SER A 76 -3.12 5.88 -18.04
CA SER A 76 -2.25 5.01 -18.82
C SER A 76 -2.13 3.60 -18.24
N ASN A 77 -2.50 3.40 -16.96
CA ASN A 77 -2.39 2.10 -16.32
C ASN A 77 -3.53 1.15 -16.76
N PRO A 78 -3.23 -0.09 -17.20
CA PRO A 78 -4.26 -1.05 -17.63
C PRO A 78 -5.33 -1.37 -16.58
N PHE A 79 -4.99 -1.22 -15.28
CA PHE A 79 -5.89 -1.51 -14.17
C PHE A 79 -6.58 -0.28 -13.60
N HIS A 80 -6.51 0.88 -14.27
CA HIS A 80 -7.09 2.14 -13.79
C HIS A 80 -8.58 2.02 -13.49
N GLU A 81 -9.36 1.47 -14.41
CA GLU A 81 -10.81 1.30 -14.22
C GLU A 81 -11.14 0.34 -13.07
N LEU A 82 -10.39 -0.76 -12.96
CA LEU A 82 -10.55 -1.72 -11.87
C LEU A 82 -10.23 -1.06 -10.52
N CYS A 83 -9.15 -0.28 -10.45
CA CYS A 83 -8.78 0.50 -9.28
C CYS A 83 -9.92 1.45 -8.87
N ARG A 84 -10.47 2.21 -9.82
CA ARG A 84 -11.62 3.11 -9.57
C ARG A 84 -12.87 2.39 -9.07
N ARG A 85 -13.12 1.16 -9.52
CA ARG A 85 -14.30 0.38 -9.12
C ARG A 85 -14.17 -0.21 -7.71
N GLN A 86 -12.97 -0.60 -7.28
CA GLN A 86 -12.78 -1.36 -6.02
C GLN A 86 -12.09 -0.57 -4.91
N MET A 87 -11.44 0.56 -5.22
CA MET A 87 -10.65 1.36 -4.27
C MET A 87 -11.16 2.79 -4.20
N LYS A 88 -11.08 3.42 -3.02
CA LYS A 88 -11.38 4.86 -2.87
C LYS A 88 -10.28 5.76 -3.43
N THR A 89 -9.04 5.28 -3.38
CA THR A 89 -7.82 5.97 -3.84
C THR A 89 -6.85 4.94 -4.38
N ALA A 90 -5.96 5.32 -5.30
CA ALA A 90 -4.98 4.41 -5.92
C ALA A 90 -3.80 3.99 -5.01
N GLY A 91 -3.76 4.47 -3.76
CA GLY A 91 -2.71 4.16 -2.80
C GLY A 91 -1.50 5.10 -2.92
N ALA A 92 -0.51 4.86 -2.06
CA ALA A 92 0.63 5.74 -1.86
C ALA A 92 1.92 5.30 -2.59
N VAL A 93 1.93 4.10 -3.18
CA VAL A 93 3.13 3.50 -3.76
C VAL A 93 3.16 3.78 -5.26
N VAL A 94 4.23 4.42 -5.72
CA VAL A 94 4.54 4.64 -7.14
C VAL A 94 5.77 3.82 -7.47
N THR A 95 5.67 2.98 -8.49
CA THR A 95 6.81 2.21 -9.01
C THR A 95 7.23 2.79 -10.35
N ILE A 96 8.53 2.96 -10.56
CA ILE A 96 9.08 3.46 -11.82
C ILE A 96 10.12 2.50 -12.37
N ARG A 97 10.27 2.50 -13.69
CA ARG A 97 11.40 1.90 -14.36
C ARG A 97 12.22 3.03 -14.99
N LEU A 98 13.48 3.15 -14.58
CA LEU A 98 14.40 4.13 -15.15
C LEU A 98 14.87 3.67 -16.53
N ARG A 99 15.19 4.63 -17.39
CA ARG A 99 15.92 4.40 -18.62
C ARG A 99 17.40 4.25 -18.24
N SER A 100 17.82 3.04 -17.91
CA SER A 100 19.22 2.73 -17.64
C SER A 100 19.96 2.42 -18.94
N ASP A 101 21.14 3.00 -19.13
CA ASP A 101 22.14 2.44 -20.02
C ASP A 101 22.80 1.25 -19.29
N PRO A 102 22.69 0.00 -19.80
CA PRO A 102 23.32 -1.16 -19.20
C PRO A 102 24.87 -1.06 -19.11
N THR A 103 25.47 -0.05 -19.74
CA THR A 103 26.92 0.21 -19.75
C THR A 103 27.37 1.19 -18.66
N GLY A 104 26.45 1.82 -17.91
CA GLY A 104 26.78 2.64 -16.74
C GLY A 104 27.65 3.86 -17.03
N THR A 105 27.50 4.51 -18.20
CA THR A 105 28.31 5.67 -18.58
C THR A 105 27.52 6.98 -18.61
N VAL A 106 26.78 7.32 -17.55
CA VAL A 106 26.54 8.72 -17.09
C VAL A 106 26.19 8.73 -15.61
#